data_AF-I3S315-F1
#
_entry.id   AF-I3S315-F1
#
_cell.length_a   1.000
_cell.length_b   1.000
_cell.length_c   1.000
_cell.angle_alpha   90.00
_cell.angle_beta   90.00
_cell.angle_gamma   90.00
#
_symmetry.space_group_name_H-M   'P 1'
#
loop_
_entity.id
_entity.type
_entity.pdbx_description
1 polymer ?
#
loop_
_entity_poly.entity_id
_entity_poly.type
_entity_poly.pdbx_seq_one_letter_code
_entity_poly.pdbx_strand_id
1 'polypeptide(L)'
;MWILHYSIAAILTWETRRKDFSVMFTHHVVTVLLIGGSYLTGFFRIGSIILALHDGSDVFLEAAKVFKYSGREFGASVCFAFFAISWLILRLIFFPFWVIKATSIDLQKVLNLSQSCDTLLYYMFNTLLIMLLIFHIYWWMLICAMISRQLKNRGTVGEDIRSDSDDD
;
A
#
# COMPACT_ATOMS: atom_id res chain seq x y z
N MET A 1 15.52 10.07 30.41
CA MET A 1 15.51 10.48 28.99
C MET A 1 16.00 9.38 28.05
N TRP A 2 17.14 8.72 28.34
CA TRP A 2 17.66 7.61 27.51
C TRP A 2 16.76 6.37 27.42
N ILE A 3 16.10 5.98 28.53
CA ILE A 3 15.21 4.80 28.55
C ILE A 3 14.00 4.96 27.62
N LEU A 4 13.48 6.17 27.45
CA LEU A 4 12.37 6.44 26.52
C LEU A 4 12.80 6.29 25.06
N HIS A 5 14.01 6.73 24.69
CA HIS A 5 14.54 6.54 23.33
C HIS A 5 14.73 5.07 22.98
N TYR A 6 15.29 4.28 23.91
CA TYR A 6 15.46 2.84 23.70
C TYR A 6 14.13 2.09 23.70
N SER A 7 13.14 2.50 24.50
CA SER A 7 11.82 1.88 24.51
C SER A 7 11.01 2.22 23.26
N ILE A 8 11.10 3.46 22.75
CA ILE A 8 10.47 3.86 21.47
C ILE A 8 11.15 3.14 20.30
N ALA A 9 12.48 3.06 20.28
CA ALA A 9 13.20 2.30 19.28
C ALA A 9 12.91 0.79 19.36
N ALA A 10 12.79 0.23 20.56
CA ALA A 10 12.45 -1.19 20.78
C ALA A 10 11.00 -1.49 20.36
N ILE A 11 10.04 -0.61 20.63
CA ILE A 11 8.65 -0.77 20.20
C ILE A 11 8.53 -0.60 18.68
N LEU A 12 9.22 0.38 18.07
CA LEU A 12 9.29 0.53 16.61
C LEU A 12 9.95 -0.67 15.92
N THR A 13 11.01 -1.24 16.51
CA THR A 13 11.74 -2.38 15.93
C THR A 13 11.10 -3.74 16.24
N TRP A 14 10.29 -3.85 17.29
CA TRP A 14 9.59 -5.08 17.67
C TRP A 14 8.17 -5.19 17.09
N GLU A 15 7.49 -4.09 16.76
CA GLU A 15 6.17 -4.13 16.09
C GLU A 15 6.28 -4.27 14.56
N THR A 16 7.43 -3.90 13.97
CA THR A 16 7.79 -4.11 12.55
C THR A 16 8.37 -5.51 12.26
N ARG A 17 8.08 -6.49 13.11
CA ARG A 17 8.82 -7.77 13.19
C ARG A 17 8.69 -8.63 11.92
N ARG A 18 9.70 -8.44 11.07
CA ARG A 18 10.48 -9.41 10.28
C ARG A 18 10.16 -9.61 8.80
N LYS A 19 9.07 -9.09 8.23
CA LYS A 19 8.87 -9.12 6.76
C LYS A 19 8.48 -7.76 6.20
N ASP A 20 7.58 -7.05 6.88
CA ASP A 20 7.10 -5.74 6.41
C ASP A 20 8.18 -4.67 6.41
N PHE A 21 9.16 -4.70 7.34
CA PHE A 21 10.27 -3.74 7.35
C PHE A 21 11.16 -3.85 6.11
N SER A 22 11.56 -5.06 5.73
CA SER A 22 12.39 -5.28 4.53
C SER A 22 11.62 -4.90 3.26
N VAL A 23 10.33 -5.21 3.22
CA VAL A 23 9.44 -4.81 2.11
C VAL A 23 9.30 -3.29 2.03
N MET A 24 9.07 -2.60 3.15
CA MET A 24 8.96 -1.14 3.20
C MET A 24 10.26 -0.43 2.83
N PHE A 25 11.40 -0.93 3.31
CA PHE A 25 12.71 -0.40 2.97
C PHE A 25 13.00 -0.58 1.47
N THR A 26 12.76 -1.77 0.93
CA THR A 26 12.95 -2.04 -0.49
C THR A 26 12.01 -1.19 -1.34
N HIS A 27 10.76 -1.02 -0.91
CA HIS A 27 9.81 -0.11 -1.56
C HIS A 27 10.35 1.33 -1.61
N HIS A 28 10.87 1.86 -0.50
CA HIS A 28 11.45 3.21 -0.46
C HIS A 28 12.63 3.36 -1.41
N VAL A 29 13.51 2.35 -1.47
CA VAL A 29 14.63 2.35 -2.42
C VAL A 29 14.09 2.36 -3.87
N VAL A 30 13.11 1.52 -4.18
CA VAL A 30 12.50 1.45 -5.52
C VAL A 30 11.81 2.76 -5.90
N THR A 31 11.05 3.38 -5.00
CA THR A 31 10.37 4.66 -5.28
C THR A 31 11.35 5.81 -5.46
N VAL A 32 12.43 5.88 -4.67
CA VAL A 32 13.49 6.90 -4.85
C VAL A 32 14.18 6.72 -6.19
N LEU A 33 14.48 5.47 -6.59
CA LEU A 33 15.06 5.18 -7.91
C LEU A 33 14.10 5.53 -9.05
N LEU A 34 12.80 5.27 -8.91
CA LEU A 34 11.77 5.64 -9.89
C LEU A 34 11.62 7.16 -10.00
N ILE A 35 11.63 7.89 -8.88
CA ILE A 35 11.57 9.36 -8.87
C ILE A 35 12.82 9.94 -9.51
N GLY A 36 14.00 9.43 -9.15
CA GLY A 36 15.27 9.84 -9.75
C GLY A 36 15.32 9.56 -11.26
N GLY A 37 14.89 8.36 -11.69
CA GLY A 37 14.81 8.00 -13.10
C GLY A 37 13.78 8.84 -13.88
N SER A 38 12.65 9.17 -13.27
CA SER A 38 11.64 10.08 -13.83
C SER A 38 12.17 11.51 -13.96
N TYR A 39 13.01 11.95 -13.03
CA TYR A 39 13.66 13.25 -13.09
C TYR A 39 14.67 13.34 -14.25
N LEU A 40 15.46 12.30 -14.46
CA LEU A 40 16.43 12.23 -15.57
C LEU A 40 15.76 12.20 -16.95
N THR A 41 14.57 11.61 -17.04
CA THR A 41 13.81 11.42 -18.29
C THR A 41 12.74 12.50 -18.54
N GLY A 42 12.54 13.43 -17.59
CA GLY A 42 11.59 14.53 -17.71
C GLY A 42 10.11 14.15 -17.46
N PHE A 43 9.82 12.96 -16.95
CA PHE A 43 8.45 12.45 -16.74
C PHE A 43 7.80 12.89 -15.41
N PHE A 44 8.10 14.12 -14.96
CA PHE A 44 7.65 14.65 -13.67
C PHE A 44 6.12 14.66 -13.50
N ARG A 45 5.39 14.90 -14.60
CA ARG A 45 3.91 14.92 -14.61
C ARG A 45 3.31 13.56 -14.20
N ILE A 46 3.83 12.48 -14.75
CA ILE A 46 3.35 11.12 -14.48
C ILE A 46 3.70 10.74 -13.04
N GLY A 47 4.94 11.01 -12.61
CA GLY A 47 5.40 10.76 -11.24
C GLY A 47 4.56 11.49 -10.19
N SER A 48 4.18 12.75 -10.45
CA SER A 48 3.35 13.55 -9.53
C SER A 48 1.94 12.98 -9.36
N ILE A 49 1.32 12.50 -10.45
CA ILE A 49 -0.01 11.88 -10.39
C ILE A 49 0.03 10.59 -9.56
N ILE A 50 1.06 9.77 -9.74
CA ILE A 50 1.26 8.55 -8.96
C ILE A 50 1.40 8.87 -7.47
N LEU A 51 2.19 9.89 -7.12
CA LEU A 51 2.39 10.31 -5.73
C LEU A 51 1.07 10.80 -5.10
N ALA A 52 0.30 11.61 -5.83
CA ALA A 52 -0.99 12.10 -5.37
C ALA A 52 -2.01 10.96 -5.18
N LEU A 53 -2.00 9.95 -6.05
CA LEU A 53 -2.84 8.76 -5.90
C LEU A 53 -2.46 7.94 -4.66
N HIS A 54 -1.17 7.83 -4.36
CA HIS A 54 -0.68 7.13 -3.17
C HIS A 54 -1.13 7.86 -1.89
N ASP A 55 -0.93 9.18 -1.83
CA ASP A 55 -1.32 10.03 -0.70
C ASP A 55 -2.84 10.02 -0.47
N GLY A 56 -3.61 10.08 -1.56
CA GLY A 56 -5.07 10.03 -1.51
C GLY A 56 -5.62 8.77 -0.84
N SER A 57 -5.04 7.59 -1.11
CA SER A 57 -5.49 6.35 -0.44
C SER A 57 -5.11 6.32 1.04
N ASP A 58 -3.98 6.91 1.41
CA ASP A 58 -3.47 6.86 2.79
C ASP A 58 -4.31 7.74 3.73
N VAL A 59 -4.88 8.85 3.23
CA VAL A 59 -5.86 9.67 3.97
C VAL A 59 -7.08 8.86 4.40
N PHE A 60 -7.57 7.95 3.55
CA PHE A 60 -8.71 7.09 3.92
C PHE A 60 -8.36 6.09 5.03
N LEU A 61 -7.10 5.62 5.08
CA LEU A 61 -6.62 4.73 6.14
C LEU A 61 -6.55 5.46 7.49
N GLU A 62 -6.03 6.69 7.51
CA GLU A 62 -6.01 7.52 8.71
C GLU A 62 -7.42 7.88 9.17
N ALA A 63 -8.33 8.21 8.24
CA ALA A 63 -9.74 8.41 8.55
C ALA A 63 -10.38 7.16 9.20
N ALA A 64 -10.12 5.96 8.65
CA ALA A 64 -10.62 4.71 9.21
C ALA A 64 -10.12 4.47 10.65
N LYS A 65 -8.86 4.80 10.96
CA LYS A 65 -8.33 4.74 12.33
C LYS A 65 -9.05 5.72 13.26
N VAL A 66 -9.23 6.96 12.85
CA VAL A 66 -9.91 8.00 13.66
C VAL A 66 -11.35 7.59 14.00
N PHE A 67 -12.09 7.03 13.04
CA PHE A 67 -13.44 6.51 13.30
C PHE A 67 -13.45 5.32 14.25
N LYS A 68 -12.42 4.47 14.20
CA LYS A 68 -12.24 3.36 15.14
C LYS A 68 -11.97 3.87 16.56
N TYR A 69 -11.09 4.85 16.72
CA TYR A 69 -10.82 5.48 18.04
C TYR A 69 -12.04 6.20 18.61
N SER A 70 -12.94 6.70 17.76
CA SER A 70 -14.17 7.38 18.17
C SER A 70 -15.28 6.42 18.65
N GLY A 71 -15.00 5.11 18.76
CA GLY A 71 -15.97 4.11 19.23
C GLY A 71 -17.09 3.77 18.25
N ARG A 72 -17.03 4.28 17.01
CA ARG A 72 -18.02 3.99 15.95
C ARG A 72 -17.56 2.81 15.09
N GLU A 73 -17.67 1.60 15.62
CA GLU A 73 -17.26 0.34 14.98
C GLU A 73 -17.87 0.13 13.57
N PHE A 74 -19.12 0.57 13.36
CA PHE A 74 -19.77 0.51 12.05
C PHE A 74 -19.14 1.49 11.05
N GLY A 75 -18.93 2.75 11.47
CA GLY A 75 -18.29 3.78 10.64
C GLY A 75 -16.84 3.44 10.28
N ALA A 76 -16.09 2.88 11.23
CA ALA A 76 -14.73 2.39 10.99
C ALA A 76 -14.68 1.26 9.95
N SER A 77 -15.61 0.30 10.05
CA SER A 77 -15.72 -0.81 9.09
C SER A 77 -16.06 -0.32 7.68
N VAL A 78 -16.97 0.66 7.57
CA VAL A 78 -17.34 1.27 6.29
C VAL A 78 -16.17 2.05 5.69
N CYS A 79 -15.48 2.88 6.48
CA CYS A 79 -14.30 3.62 6.01
C CYS A 79 -13.17 2.68 5.58
N PHE A 80 -12.97 1.58 6.30
CA PHE A 80 -11.98 0.55 5.93
C PHE A 80 -12.34 -0.17 4.62
N ALA A 81 -13.63 -0.43 4.36
CA ALA A 81 -14.07 -0.98 3.09
C ALA A 81 -13.86 0.01 1.93
N PHE A 82 -14.19 1.29 2.12
CA PHE A 82 -13.90 2.33 1.13
C PHE A 82 -12.41 2.48 0.85
N PHE A 83 -11.58 2.42 1.90
CA PHE A 83 -10.11 2.38 1.76
C PHE A 83 -9.67 1.19 0.90
N ALA A 84 -10.18 -0.01 1.16
CA ALA A 84 -9.83 -1.20 0.38
C ALA A 84 -10.24 -1.09 -1.10
N ILE A 85 -11.45 -0.60 -1.38
CA ILE A 85 -11.92 -0.40 -2.76
C ILE A 85 -11.05 0.65 -3.47
N SER A 86 -10.78 1.77 -2.80
CA SER A 86 -9.90 2.82 -3.32
C SER A 86 -8.50 2.28 -3.61
N TRP A 87 -7.93 1.50 -2.69
CA TRP A 87 -6.63 0.85 -2.88
C TRP A 87 -6.59 -0.05 -4.11
N LEU A 88 -7.58 -0.92 -4.28
CA LEU A 88 -7.65 -1.83 -5.44
C LEU A 88 -7.75 -1.05 -6.75
N ILE A 89 -8.64 -0.06 -6.83
CA ILE A 89 -8.86 0.68 -8.07
C ILE A 89 -7.63 1.53 -8.42
N LEU A 90 -7.15 2.34 -7.48
CA LEU A 90 -6.08 3.31 -7.75
C LEU A 90 -4.73 2.62 -7.95
N ARG A 91 -4.40 1.62 -7.12
CA ARG A 91 -3.05 1.03 -7.10
C ARG A 91 -2.93 -0.30 -7.84
N LEU A 92 -4.00 -1.08 -7.98
CA LEU A 92 -3.93 -2.37 -8.68
C LEU A 92 -4.44 -2.29 -10.12
N ILE A 93 -5.35 -1.36 -10.44
CA ILE A 93 -5.89 -1.19 -11.79
C ILE A 93 -5.29 0.05 -12.45
N PHE A 94 -5.48 1.24 -11.87
CA PHE A 94 -5.07 2.48 -12.52
C PHE A 94 -3.56 2.57 -12.67
N PHE A 95 -2.80 2.19 -11.64
CA PHE A 95 -1.34 2.19 -11.66
C PHE A 95 -0.76 1.35 -12.81
N PRO A 96 -0.97 0.02 -12.93
CA PRO A 96 -0.36 -0.75 -14.02
C PRO A 96 -0.90 -0.35 -15.39
N PHE A 97 -2.20 -0.10 -15.55
CA PHE A 97 -2.75 0.25 -16.87
C PHE A 97 -2.23 1.60 -17.38
N TRP A 98 -2.07 2.59 -16.51
CA TRP A 98 -1.62 3.91 -16.90
C TRP A 98 -0.09 3.99 -16.97
N VAL A 99 0.61 3.38 -16.01
CA VAL A 99 2.08 3.44 -15.92
C VAL A 99 2.77 2.54 -16.93
N ILE A 100 2.26 1.33 -17.21
CA ILE A 100 2.82 0.46 -18.25
C ILE A 100 2.62 1.11 -19.63
N LYS A 101 1.45 1.73 -19.86
CA LYS A 101 1.17 2.43 -21.11
C LYS A 101 2.05 3.67 -21.29
N ALA A 102 2.20 4.49 -20.24
CA ALA A 102 3.07 5.66 -20.27
C ALA A 102 4.54 5.26 -20.48
N THR A 103 5.03 4.26 -19.74
CA THR A 103 6.42 3.80 -19.87
C THR A 103 6.66 3.15 -21.23
N SER A 104 5.72 2.39 -21.79
CA SER A 104 5.89 1.76 -23.10
C SER A 104 5.88 2.79 -24.25
N ILE A 105 4.96 3.76 -24.21
CA ILE A 105 4.79 4.72 -25.33
C ILE A 105 5.77 5.88 -25.25
N ASP A 106 5.99 6.45 -24.06
CA ASP A 106 6.77 7.69 -23.93
C ASP A 106 8.27 7.39 -23.83
N LEU A 107 8.67 6.26 -23.22
CA LEU A 107 10.08 5.88 -23.15
C LEU A 107 10.62 5.44 -24.52
N GLN A 108 9.79 4.83 -25.37
CA GLN A 108 10.15 4.53 -26.76
C GLN A 108 10.33 5.77 -27.64
N LYS A 109 9.64 6.88 -27.32
CA LYS A 109 9.77 8.14 -28.09
C LYS A 109 11.00 8.95 -27.69
N VAL A 110 11.43 8.84 -26.43
CA VAL A 110 12.57 9.59 -25.90
C VAL A 110 13.89 8.83 -26.10
N LEU A 111 13.86 7.50 -26.02
CA LEU A 111 15.07 6.68 -26.16
C LEU A 111 15.25 6.21 -27.60
N ASN A 112 16.38 6.60 -28.20
CA ASN A 112 16.83 5.97 -29.44
C ASN A 112 17.42 4.60 -29.09
N LEU A 113 16.63 3.53 -29.29
CA LEU A 113 17.01 2.12 -29.01
C LEU A 113 18.29 1.62 -29.73
N SER A 114 18.95 2.49 -30.50
CA SER A 114 20.23 2.25 -31.15
C SER A 114 21.42 2.32 -30.19
N GLN A 115 21.29 2.89 -28.99
CA GLN A 115 22.40 3.06 -28.04
C GLN A 115 22.21 2.16 -26.80
N SER A 116 23.25 1.39 -26.45
CA SER A 116 23.16 0.35 -25.40
C SER A 116 22.77 0.88 -24.00
N CYS A 117 23.12 2.13 -23.69
CA CYS A 117 22.78 2.78 -22.42
C CYS A 117 21.27 3.03 -22.27
N ASP A 118 20.61 3.41 -23.35
CA ASP A 118 19.18 3.73 -23.37
C ASP A 118 18.34 2.47 -23.18
N THR A 119 18.72 1.38 -23.86
CA THR A 119 18.09 0.07 -23.69
C THR A 119 18.21 -0.44 -22.25
N LEU A 120 19.35 -0.24 -21.59
CA LEU A 120 19.54 -0.64 -20.18
C LEU A 120 18.62 0.16 -19.25
N LEU A 121 18.48 1.47 -19.48
CA LEU A 121 17.61 2.33 -18.69
C LEU A 121 16.13 1.94 -18.87
N TYR A 122 15.71 1.58 -20.09
CA TYR A 122 14.38 1.03 -20.37
C TYR A 122 14.08 -0.24 -19.57
N TYR A 123 14.98 -1.22 -19.58
CA TYR A 123 14.80 -2.47 -18.82
C TYR A 123 14.84 -2.23 -17.31
N MET A 124 15.73 -1.36 -16.82
CA MET A 124 15.81 -1.01 -15.41
C MET A 124 14.52 -0.34 -14.92
N PHE A 125 13.98 0.62 -15.67
CA PHE A 125 12.75 1.31 -15.27
C PHE A 125 11.54 0.38 -15.26
N ASN A 126 11.40 -0.48 -16.29
CA ASN A 126 10.32 -1.47 -16.34
C ASN A 126 10.40 -2.50 -15.21
N THR A 127 11.60 -2.99 -14.88
CA THR A 127 11.78 -3.95 -13.78
C THR A 127 11.47 -3.32 -12.41
N LEU A 128 11.88 -2.06 -12.18
CA LEU A 128 11.53 -1.31 -10.96
C LEU A 128 10.01 -1.11 -10.83
N LEU A 129 9.31 -0.81 -11.91
CA LEU A 129 7.84 -0.68 -11.93
C LEU A 129 7.13 -1.99 -11.62
N ILE A 130 7.62 -3.10 -12.19
CA ILE A 130 7.09 -4.44 -11.89
C ILE A 130 7.32 -4.80 -10.42
N MET A 131 8.50 -4.50 -9.87
CA MET A 131 8.77 -4.71 -8.44
C MET A 131 7.82 -3.90 -7.55
N LEU A 132 7.55 -2.64 -7.92
CA LEU A 132 6.58 -1.82 -7.20
C LEU A 132 5.17 -2.42 -7.25
N LEU A 133 4.75 -2.98 -8.39
CA LEU A 133 3.46 -3.65 -8.53
C LEU A 133 3.36 -4.89 -7.62
N ILE A 134 4.43 -5.68 -7.52
CA ILE A 134 4.48 -6.84 -6.62
C ILE A 134 4.27 -6.41 -5.16
N PHE A 135 4.87 -5.29 -4.74
CA PHE A 135 4.62 -4.75 -3.39
C PHE A 135 3.16 -4.33 -3.17
N HIS A 136 2.51 -3.71 -4.17
CA HIS A 136 1.10 -3.38 -4.08
C HIS A 136 0.20 -4.62 -3.96
N ILE A 137 0.51 -5.70 -4.68
CA ILE A 137 -0.19 -6.99 -4.57
C ILE A 137 0.01 -7.59 -3.17
N TYR A 138 1.24 -7.53 -2.64
CA TYR A 138 1.54 -8.00 -1.30
C TYR A 138 0.69 -7.30 -0.24
N TRP A 139 0.63 -5.97 -0.27
CA TRP A 139 -0.19 -5.19 0.64
C TRP A 139 -1.69 -5.41 0.44
N TRP A 140 -2.14 -5.62 -0.81
CA TRP A 140 -3.52 -5.99 -1.09
C TRP A 140 -3.92 -7.30 -0.39
N MET A 141 -3.06 -8.31 -0.42
CA MET A 141 -3.32 -9.56 0.32
C MET A 141 -3.45 -9.34 1.83
N LEU A 142 -2.65 -8.45 2.42
CA LEU A 142 -2.76 -8.10 3.84
C LEU A 142 -4.07 -7.38 4.16
N ILE A 143 -4.51 -6.44 3.31
CA ILE A 143 -5.80 -5.75 3.45
C ILE A 143 -6.95 -6.77 3.39
N CYS A 144 -6.94 -7.66 2.40
CA CYS A 144 -7.93 -8.74 2.29
C CYS A 144 -7.93 -9.66 3.52
N ALA A 145 -6.76 -10.08 4.00
CA ALA A 145 -6.64 -10.91 5.18
C ALA A 145 -7.24 -10.22 6.44
N MET A 146 -7.05 -8.91 6.56
CA MET A 146 -7.64 -8.12 7.64
C MET A 146 -9.16 -8.02 7.51
N ILE A 147 -9.70 -7.79 6.30
CA ILE A 147 -11.15 -7.82 6.04
C ILE A 147 -11.74 -9.20 6.39
N SER A 148 -11.13 -10.29 5.93
CA SER A 148 -11.58 -11.65 6.24
C SER A 148 -11.58 -11.94 7.73
N ARG A 149 -10.57 -11.45 8.47
CA ARG A 149 -10.54 -11.53 9.95
C ARG A 149 -11.67 -10.73 10.60
N GLN A 150 -11.93 -9.51 10.13
CA GLN A 150 -13.02 -8.68 10.64
C GLN A 150 -14.39 -9.35 10.38
N LEU A 151 -14.58 -9.94 9.21
CA LEU A 151 -15.81 -10.65 8.85
C LEU A 151 -15.99 -11.93 9.68
N LYS A 152 -14.91 -12.70 9.88
CA LYS A 152 -14.94 -13.91 10.71
C LYS A 152 -15.25 -13.59 12.18
N ASN A 153 -14.69 -12.50 12.71
CA ASN A 153 -14.97 -12.05 14.08
C ASN A 153 -16.37 -11.44 14.26
N ARG A 154 -16.94 -10.82 13.23
CA ARG A 154 -18.36 -10.38 13.23
C ARG A 154 -19.36 -11.53 13.10
N GLY A 155 -18.91 -12.70 12.62
CA GLY A 155 -19.73 -13.91 12.48
C GLY A 155 -19.81 -14.78 13.75
N THR A 156 -18.97 -14.54 14.76
CA THR A 156 -19.08 -15.20 16.08
C THR A 156 -19.89 -14.33 17.04
N VAL A 157 -21.09 -13.94 16.60
CA VAL A 157 -22.14 -13.39 17.45
C VAL A 157 -23.32 -14.35 17.30
N GLY A 158 -23.38 -15.38 18.14
CA GLY A 158 -24.59 -16.19 18.24
C GLY A 158 -24.48 -17.69 18.52
N GLU A 159 -23.40 -18.20 19.13
CA GLU A 159 -23.55 -19.42 19.94
C GLU A 159 -23.07 -19.11 21.36
N ASP A 160 -24.05 -19.23 22.27
CA ASP A 160 -23.99 -19.27 23.73
C ASP A 160 -23.59 -17.99 24.47
N ILE A 161 -24.33 -17.47 25.46
CA ILE A 161 -24.96 -18.12 26.62
C ILE A 161 -25.90 -17.07 27.26
N ARG A 162 -27.20 -17.34 27.38
CA ARG A 162 -27.99 -16.79 28.49
C ARG A 162 -29.14 -17.75 28.84
N SER A 163 -28.73 -18.83 29.51
CA SER A 163 -29.41 -19.45 30.66
C SER A 163 -30.94 -19.53 30.59
N ASP A 164 -31.43 -20.67 30.10
CA ASP A 164 -32.75 -21.19 30.44
C ASP A 164 -32.84 -21.30 31.97
N SER A 165 -33.95 -20.82 32.51
CA SER A 165 -34.22 -20.50 33.90
C SER A 165 -34.04 -21.69 34.85
N ASP A 166 -33.28 -21.46 35.93
CA ASP A 166 -33.52 -22.12 37.22
C ASP A 166 -34.94 -21.77 37.67
N ASP A 167 -35.88 -22.70 37.58
CA ASP A 167 -37.16 -22.66 38.31
C ASP A 167 -37.32 -24.00 39.06
N ASP A 168 -37.36 -23.87 40.39
CA ASP A 168 -37.70 -24.90 41.40
C ASP A 168 -39.09 -25.52 41.17
#